data_AF-A0A661VCP5-F1
#
_entry.id   AF-A0A661VCP5-F1
#
_cell.length_a   1.000
_cell.length_b   1.000
_cell.length_c   1.000
_cell.angle_alpha   90.00
_cell.angle_beta   90.00
_cell.angle_gamma   90.00
#
_symmetry.space_group_name_H-M   'P 1'
#
loop_
_entity.id
_entity.type
_entity.pdbx_description
1 polymer ?
#
loop_
_entity_poly.entity_id
_entity_poly.type
_entity_poly.pdbx_seq_one_letter_code
_entity_poly.pdbx_strand_id
1 'polypeptide(L)'
;MLRLIDANLNRISEGLRLLEDVARFILNDPRLSAELKSLRHELAAEDTSLEEALLQARDSAGDVAAFAEEEAHRQDLPNLVIANSKRVEESLRVVEEFAKLHEIQLDPSRFKKARFDLYDIEKRMVAKLLRQDKRVSGLYVIIDSEVLGERDELEVCRQAIQGGAKVIQLRDKHRAKGQILVRARELREICAQSKVLFIVNDYLDIAIASGADGLHLGPGDLP
;
A
#
# COMPACT_ATOMS: atom_id res chain seq x y z
N MET A 1 27.56 17.78 14.77
CA MET A 1 26.85 17.95 13.48
C MET A 1 27.05 16.74 12.58
N LEU A 2 28.29 16.33 12.29
CA LEU A 2 28.60 15.14 11.49
C LEU A 2 27.98 13.84 12.05
N ARG A 3 28.02 13.62 13.37
CA ARG A 3 27.30 12.51 14.04
C ARG A 3 25.82 12.42 13.67
N LEU A 4 25.14 13.57 13.63
CA LEU A 4 23.72 13.64 13.33
C LEU A 4 23.46 13.30 11.86
N ILE A 5 24.33 13.76 10.95
CA ILE A 5 24.22 13.45 9.52
C ILE A 5 24.48 11.96 9.29
N ASP A 6 25.56 11.40 9.86
CA ASP A 6 25.87 9.97 9.76
C ASP A 6 24.69 9.11 10.25
N ALA A 7 24.14 9.42 11.43
CA ALA A 7 23.01 8.69 11.98
C ALA A 7 21.77 8.74 11.05
N ASN A 8 21.47 9.89 10.44
CA ASN A 8 20.33 10.02 9.52
C ASN A 8 20.60 9.34 8.16
N LEU A 9 21.82 9.40 7.63
CA LEU A 9 22.20 8.69 6.40
C LEU A 9 22.12 7.17 6.56
N ASN A 10 22.54 6.65 7.72
CA ASN A 10 22.38 5.23 8.04
C ASN A 10 20.89 4.84 8.09
N ARG A 11 20.04 5.62 8.79
CA ARG A 11 18.58 5.38 8.84
C ARG A 11 17.94 5.41 7.45
N ILE A 12 18.37 6.34 6.59
CA ILE A 12 17.92 6.41 5.19
C ILE A 12 18.30 5.12 4.45
N SER A 13 19.56 4.69 4.54
CA SER A 13 20.05 3.50 3.85
C SER A 13 19.33 2.23 4.28
N GLU A 14 19.17 2.03 5.59
CA GLU A 14 18.46 0.88 6.16
C GLU A 14 16.97 0.89 5.81
N GLY A 15 16.32 2.05 5.93
CA GLY A 15 14.90 2.19 5.59
C GLY A 15 14.64 1.97 4.10
N LEU A 16 15.45 2.53 3.21
CA LEU A 16 15.36 2.28 1.77
C LEU A 16 15.63 0.80 1.42
N ARG A 17 16.56 0.15 2.14
CA ARG A 17 16.84 -1.28 1.95
C ARG A 17 15.63 -2.14 2.31
N LEU A 18 14.95 -1.84 3.41
CA LEU A 18 13.71 -2.52 3.78
C LEU A 18 12.66 -2.38 2.67
N LEU A 19 12.43 -1.16 2.18
CA LEU A 19 11.46 -0.92 1.09
C LEU A 19 11.85 -1.68 -0.19
N GLU A 20 13.16 -1.72 -0.52
CA GLU A 20 13.70 -2.45 -1.66
C GLU A 20 13.39 -3.95 -1.56
N ASP A 21 13.56 -4.53 -0.38
CA ASP A 21 13.29 -5.95 -0.13
C ASP A 21 11.78 -6.25 -0.13
N VAL A 22 10.93 -5.36 0.37
CA VAL A 22 9.47 -5.48 0.22
C VAL A 22 9.06 -5.44 -1.26
N ALA A 23 9.62 -4.50 -2.03
CA ALA A 23 9.35 -4.40 -3.47
C ALA A 23 9.79 -5.68 -4.21
N ARG A 24 10.95 -6.23 -3.86
CA ARG A 24 11.53 -7.42 -4.49
C ARG A 24 10.79 -8.71 -4.13
N PHE A 25 10.63 -8.97 -2.83
CA PHE A 25 10.22 -10.30 -2.36
C PHE A 25 8.72 -10.42 -2.12
N ILE A 26 8.04 -9.31 -1.77
CA ILE A 26 6.59 -9.34 -1.52
C ILE A 26 5.81 -8.88 -2.74
N LEU A 27 6.14 -7.69 -3.26
CA LEU A 27 5.45 -7.14 -4.42
C LEU A 27 5.89 -7.79 -5.74
N ASN A 28 7.06 -8.44 -5.76
CA ASN A 28 7.68 -9.00 -6.96
C ASN A 28 7.74 -7.97 -8.11
N ASP A 29 8.04 -6.71 -7.77
CA ASP A 29 8.04 -5.58 -8.70
C ASP A 29 9.49 -5.15 -9.03
N PRO A 30 10.03 -5.54 -10.20
CA PRO A 30 11.41 -5.24 -10.55
C PRO A 30 11.65 -3.75 -10.80
N ARG A 31 10.63 -2.97 -11.18
CA ARG A 31 10.76 -1.53 -11.42
C ARG A 31 10.91 -0.80 -10.09
N LEU A 32 10.00 -1.04 -9.14
CA LEU A 32 10.10 -0.44 -7.81
C LEU A 32 11.38 -0.84 -7.09
N SER A 33 11.80 -2.10 -7.20
CA SER A 33 13.08 -2.55 -6.62
C SER A 33 14.27 -1.81 -7.24
N ALA A 34 14.29 -1.59 -8.55
CA ALA A 34 15.35 -0.85 -9.23
C ALA A 34 15.36 0.64 -8.86
N GLU A 35 14.19 1.28 -8.77
CA GLU A 35 14.04 2.69 -8.34
C GLU A 35 14.59 2.89 -6.92
N LEU A 36 14.19 2.04 -5.96
CA LEU A 36 14.68 2.10 -4.57
C LEU A 36 16.18 1.82 -4.46
N LYS A 37 16.68 0.87 -5.26
CA LYS A 37 18.13 0.60 -5.35
C LYS A 37 18.89 1.81 -5.91
N SER A 38 18.38 2.45 -6.97
CA SER A 38 18.98 3.67 -7.55
C SER A 38 19.02 4.78 -6.51
N LEU A 39 17.89 5.05 -5.86
CA LEU A 39 17.77 6.06 -4.81
C LEU A 39 18.78 5.83 -3.67
N ARG A 40 18.94 4.58 -3.23
CA ARG A 40 19.92 4.22 -2.19
C ARG A 40 21.37 4.47 -2.64
N HIS A 41 21.73 4.07 -3.85
CA HIS A 41 23.07 4.33 -4.39
C HIS A 41 23.32 5.83 -4.62
N GLU A 42 22.33 6.53 -5.14
CA GLU A 42 22.35 7.97 -5.35
C GLU A 42 22.48 8.74 -4.05
N LEU A 43 22.12 8.19 -2.89
CA LEU A 43 22.27 8.81 -1.57
C LEU A 43 23.53 8.35 -0.82
N ALA A 44 24.04 7.16 -1.12
CA ALA A 44 25.29 6.64 -0.55
C ALA A 44 26.54 7.18 -1.25
N ALA A 45 26.43 7.67 -2.48
CA ALA A 45 27.55 8.26 -3.21
C ALA A 45 27.98 9.59 -2.54
N GLU A 46 28.88 9.52 -1.58
CA GLU A 46 29.51 10.66 -0.93
C GLU A 46 30.99 10.76 -1.34
N ASP A 47 31.56 11.95 -1.19
CA ASP A 47 32.99 12.15 -1.35
C ASP A 47 33.73 11.35 -0.26
N THR A 48 34.81 10.65 -0.62
CA THR A 48 35.61 9.82 0.30
C THR A 48 36.05 10.60 1.54
N SER A 49 36.29 11.91 1.40
CA SER A 49 36.65 12.79 2.51
C SER A 49 35.51 13.02 3.52
N LEU A 50 34.26 13.02 3.07
CA LEU A 50 33.09 13.11 3.95
C LEU A 50 32.84 11.77 4.66
N GLU A 51 32.96 10.65 3.95
CA GLU A 51 32.82 9.31 4.53
C GLU A 51 33.81 9.08 5.70
N GLU A 52 35.07 9.48 5.53
CA GLU A 52 36.08 9.42 6.59
C GLU A 52 35.70 10.29 7.79
N ALA A 53 35.21 11.51 7.55
CA ALA A 53 34.79 12.43 8.60
C ALA A 53 33.57 11.94 9.38
N LEU A 54 32.61 11.30 8.69
CA LEU A 54 31.44 10.67 9.32
C LEU A 54 31.85 9.47 10.16
N LEU A 55 32.74 8.61 9.64
CA LEU A 55 33.24 7.44 10.36
C LEU A 55 33.98 7.81 11.64
N GLN A 56 34.83 8.84 11.59
CA GLN A 56 35.53 9.35 12.78
C GLN A 56 34.60 9.97 13.82
N ALA A 57 33.43 10.45 13.39
CA ALA A 57 32.47 11.07 14.28
C ALA A 57 31.60 10.04 15.03
N ARG A 58 31.51 8.78 14.57
CA ARG A 58 30.64 7.75 15.16
C ARG A 58 30.98 7.45 16.62
N ASP A 59 29.94 7.36 17.45
CA ASP A 59 30.07 7.03 18.88
C ASP A 59 28.80 6.32 19.36
N SER A 60 28.69 5.04 18.99
CA SER A 60 27.55 4.19 19.32
C SER A 60 27.40 3.89 20.82
N ALA A 61 28.48 4.04 21.60
CA ALA A 61 28.48 3.76 23.05
C ALA A 61 28.01 4.97 23.87
N GLY A 62 28.25 6.19 23.39
CA GLY A 62 27.81 7.44 24.02
C GLY A 62 26.45 7.98 23.53
N ASP A 63 25.84 7.36 22.53
CA ASP A 63 24.54 7.81 21.99
C ASP A 63 23.39 7.60 22.99
N VAL A 64 22.74 8.70 23.36
CA VAL A 64 21.57 8.69 24.24
C VAL A 64 20.43 7.96 23.53
N ALA A 65 19.78 7.02 24.23
CA ALA A 65 18.70 6.16 23.74
C ALA A 65 19.08 5.04 22.75
N ALA A 66 20.36 4.61 22.71
CA ALA A 66 20.81 3.46 21.91
C ALA A 66 20.06 2.13 22.21
N PHE A 67 19.35 2.04 23.34
CA PHE A 67 18.61 0.86 23.79
C PHE A 67 17.16 1.17 24.19
N ALA A 68 16.51 2.16 23.58
CA ALA A 68 15.10 2.40 23.84
C ALA A 68 14.25 1.18 23.41
N GLU A 69 13.44 0.64 24.32
CA GLU A 69 12.48 -0.42 24.01
C GLU A 69 11.39 0.13 23.09
N GLU A 70 11.36 -0.31 21.82
CA GLU A 70 10.23 -0.03 20.93
C GLU A 70 9.09 -1.03 21.20
N GLU A 71 7.90 -0.51 21.50
CA GLU A 71 6.69 -1.32 21.67
C GLU A 71 6.35 -2.03 20.35
N ALA A 72 6.45 -3.37 20.36
CA ALA A 72 6.10 -4.22 19.24
C ALA A 72 4.58 -4.27 19.02
N HIS A 73 4.05 -3.28 18.31
CA HIS A 73 2.69 -3.37 17.77
C HIS A 73 2.66 -4.34 16.59
N ARG A 74 1.64 -5.20 16.54
CA ARG A 74 1.31 -5.98 15.33
C ARG A 74 0.94 -5.00 14.21
N GLN A 75 1.90 -4.68 13.35
CA GLN A 75 1.67 -3.90 12.14
C GLN A 75 1.38 -4.86 10.97
N ASP A 76 0.28 -4.62 10.27
CA ASP A 76 0.06 -5.17 8.93
C ASP A 76 1.05 -4.55 7.93
N LEU A 77 1.36 -5.29 6.88
CA LEU A 77 2.43 -4.92 5.94
C LEU A 77 2.29 -3.52 5.32
N PRO A 78 1.08 -3.03 4.94
CA PRO A 78 0.92 -1.65 4.48
C PRO A 78 1.36 -0.61 5.53
N ASN A 79 0.98 -0.78 6.79
CA ASN A 79 1.35 0.14 7.85
C ASN A 79 2.85 0.10 8.16
N LEU A 80 3.48 -1.08 8.06
CA LEU A 80 4.94 -1.20 8.17
C LEU A 80 5.66 -0.41 7.07
N VAL A 81 5.19 -0.48 5.82
CA VAL A 81 5.74 0.30 4.71
C VAL A 81 5.56 1.79 4.94
N ILE A 82 4.36 2.23 5.33
CA ILE A 82 4.05 3.65 5.60
C ILE A 82 4.95 4.18 6.73
N ALA A 83 5.01 3.49 7.86
CA ALA A 83 5.81 3.90 9.01
C ALA A 83 7.30 3.99 8.66
N ASN A 84 7.80 3.02 7.90
CA ASN A 84 9.19 3.01 7.46
C ASN A 84 9.51 4.12 6.46
N SER A 85 8.65 4.36 5.47
CA SER A 85 8.79 5.48 4.52
C SER A 85 8.85 6.82 5.25
N LYS A 86 7.94 7.06 6.20
CA LYS A 86 7.94 8.29 7.01
C LYS A 86 9.24 8.52 7.77
N ARG A 87 9.80 7.49 8.40
CA ARG A 87 11.10 7.59 9.10
C ARG A 87 12.24 7.96 8.15
N VAL A 88 12.24 7.41 6.93
CA VAL A 88 13.22 7.78 5.89
C VAL A 88 13.01 9.22 5.43
N GLU A 89 11.77 9.65 5.20
CA GLU A 89 11.43 11.01 4.80
C GLU A 89 11.82 12.05 5.84
N GLU A 90 11.60 11.76 7.13
CA GLU A 90 12.05 12.58 8.26
C GLU A 90 13.58 12.67 8.28
N SER A 91 14.28 11.56 8.09
CA SER A 91 15.73 11.52 8.05
C SER A 91 16.27 12.32 6.84
N LEU A 92 15.65 12.17 5.67
CA LEU A 92 15.96 12.96 4.47
C LEU A 92 15.73 14.46 4.72
N ARG A 93 14.65 14.82 5.41
CA ARG A 93 14.35 16.21 5.76
C ARG A 93 15.40 16.80 6.71
N VAL A 94 15.87 16.02 7.68
CA VAL A 94 16.94 16.45 8.58
C VAL A 94 18.21 16.70 7.78
N VAL A 95 18.66 15.77 6.95
CA VAL A 95 19.88 15.95 6.13
C VAL A 95 19.71 17.11 5.14
N GLU A 96 18.53 17.28 4.52
CA GLU A 96 18.18 18.41 3.65
C GLU A 96 18.41 19.76 4.34
N GLU A 97 17.98 19.92 5.60
CA GLU A 97 18.14 21.18 6.33
C GLU A 97 19.59 21.42 6.76
N PHE A 98 20.31 20.38 7.22
CA PHE A 98 21.71 20.50 7.61
C PHE A 98 22.65 20.74 6.42
N ALA A 99 22.32 20.21 5.24
CA ALA A 99 23.07 20.46 4.00
C ALA A 99 23.04 21.94 3.57
N LYS A 100 22.12 22.76 4.09
CA LYS A 100 22.05 24.20 3.79
C LYS A 100 23.08 25.02 4.58
N LEU A 101 23.76 24.43 5.56
CA LEU A 101 24.79 25.09 6.33
C LEU A 101 26.11 25.13 5.53
N HIS A 102 26.75 26.29 5.48
CA HIS A 102 27.97 26.53 4.68
C HIS A 102 29.17 25.63 5.02
N GLU A 103 29.17 25.03 6.21
CA GLU A 103 30.23 24.15 6.71
C GLU A 103 30.12 22.72 6.15
N ILE A 104 29.00 22.39 5.50
CA ILE A 104 28.69 21.03 5.05
C ILE A 104 28.63 20.99 3.53
N GLN A 105 29.48 20.16 2.94
CA GLN A 105 29.60 19.99 1.50
C GLN A 105 28.60 18.96 0.97
N LEU A 106 27.31 19.21 1.21
CA LEU A 106 26.21 18.38 0.71
C LEU A 106 25.26 19.24 -0.12
N ASP A 107 24.72 18.68 -1.20
CA ASP A 107 23.70 19.35 -2.01
C ASP A 107 22.29 19.15 -1.39
N PRO A 108 21.63 20.20 -0.87
CA PRO A 108 20.29 20.07 -0.31
C PRO A 108 19.25 19.62 -1.33
N SER A 109 19.45 19.95 -2.61
CA SER A 109 18.49 19.64 -3.67
C SER A 109 18.35 18.13 -3.93
N ARG A 110 19.45 17.39 -3.74
CA ARG A 110 19.50 15.92 -3.81
C ARG A 110 18.58 15.28 -2.77
N PHE A 111 18.68 15.69 -1.50
CA PHE A 111 17.85 15.14 -0.42
C PHE A 111 16.39 15.57 -0.53
N LYS A 112 16.14 16.80 -0.99
CA LYS A 112 14.80 17.26 -1.32
C LYS A 112 14.17 16.39 -2.41
N LYS A 113 14.87 16.20 -3.54
CA LYS A 113 14.39 15.37 -4.65
C LYS A 113 14.12 13.94 -4.18
N ALA A 114 15.06 13.33 -3.47
CA ALA A 114 14.92 11.98 -2.92
C ALA A 114 13.67 11.82 -2.05
N ARG A 115 13.33 12.83 -1.24
CA ARG A 115 12.12 12.81 -0.40
C ARG A 115 10.84 12.86 -1.24
N PHE A 116 10.81 13.67 -2.31
CA PHE A 116 9.66 13.69 -3.22
C PHE A 116 9.51 12.39 -4.01
N ASP A 117 10.61 11.85 -4.51
CA ASP A 117 10.62 10.55 -5.20
C ASP A 117 10.10 9.43 -4.27
N LEU A 118 10.46 9.50 -2.97
CA LEU A 118 10.00 8.54 -1.98
C LEU A 118 8.50 8.63 -1.70
N TYR A 119 7.89 9.83 -1.68
CA TYR A 119 6.43 9.97 -1.57
C TYR A 119 5.69 9.23 -2.69
N ASP A 120 6.20 9.35 -3.92
CA ASP A 120 5.61 8.69 -5.09
C ASP A 120 5.83 7.17 -5.08
N ILE A 121 6.98 6.71 -4.59
CA ILE A 121 7.27 5.29 -4.37
C ILE A 121 6.33 4.72 -3.28
N GLU A 122 6.22 5.38 -2.13
CA GLU A 122 5.35 4.98 -1.02
C GLU A 122 3.91 4.79 -1.51
N LYS A 123 3.35 5.81 -2.18
CA LYS A 123 1.99 5.76 -2.72
C LYS A 123 1.76 4.55 -3.64
N ARG A 124 2.72 4.26 -4.52
CA ARG A 124 2.66 3.10 -5.44
C ARG A 124 2.77 1.77 -4.71
N MET A 125 3.68 1.67 -3.73
CA MET A 125 3.85 0.47 -2.91
C MET A 125 2.60 0.15 -2.09
N VAL A 126 2.08 1.14 -1.36
CA VAL A 126 0.86 0.99 -0.54
C VAL A 126 -0.34 0.61 -1.41
N ALA A 127 -0.52 1.27 -2.56
CA ALA A 127 -1.61 0.92 -3.48
C ALA A 127 -1.51 -0.54 -3.99
N LYS A 128 -0.30 -1.05 -4.25
CA LYS A 128 -0.09 -2.45 -4.65
C LYS A 128 -0.35 -3.43 -3.51
N LEU A 129 0.07 -3.10 -2.29
CA LEU A 129 -0.17 -3.93 -1.11
C LEU A 129 -1.66 -4.03 -0.79
N LEU A 130 -2.39 -2.91 -0.80
CA LEU A 130 -3.84 -2.89 -0.60
C LEU A 130 -4.61 -3.63 -1.71
N ARG A 131 -4.05 -3.70 -2.93
CA ARG A 131 -4.63 -4.48 -4.04
C ARG A 131 -4.36 -5.98 -3.96
N GLN A 132 -3.21 -6.41 -3.41
CA GLN A 132 -2.90 -7.84 -3.28
C GLN A 132 -3.92 -8.56 -2.38
N ASP A 133 -4.47 -7.85 -1.39
CA ASP A 133 -5.47 -8.41 -0.47
C ASP A 133 -6.84 -8.66 -1.12
N LYS A 134 -7.07 -8.14 -2.34
CA LYS A 134 -8.34 -8.25 -3.08
C LYS A 134 -8.22 -9.00 -4.41
N ARG A 135 -7.31 -9.97 -4.52
CA ARG A 135 -7.30 -10.88 -5.67
C ARG A 135 -8.53 -11.80 -5.62
N VAL A 136 -9.43 -11.60 -6.58
CA VAL A 136 -10.55 -12.52 -6.84
C VAL A 136 -9.97 -13.90 -7.19
N SER A 137 -10.17 -14.86 -6.30
CA SER A 137 -9.72 -16.24 -6.46
C SER A 137 -10.75 -17.21 -5.88
N GLY A 138 -10.81 -18.42 -6.42
CA GLY A 138 -11.81 -19.42 -6.05
C GLY A 138 -13.09 -19.32 -6.88
N LEU A 139 -14.18 -19.91 -6.37
CA LEU A 139 -15.45 -19.97 -7.08
C LEU A 139 -16.13 -18.59 -7.10
N TYR A 140 -16.32 -18.05 -8.30
CA TYR A 140 -17.03 -16.81 -8.58
C TYR A 140 -18.44 -17.14 -9.05
N VAL A 141 -19.46 -16.76 -8.28
CA VAL A 141 -20.86 -17.03 -8.61
C VAL A 141 -21.56 -15.75 -9.04
N ILE A 142 -22.27 -15.84 -10.16
CA ILE A 142 -23.10 -14.75 -10.69
C ILE A 142 -24.55 -15.06 -10.32
N ILE A 143 -25.14 -14.20 -9.49
CA ILE A 143 -26.55 -14.19 -9.15
C ILE A 143 -27.25 -13.30 -10.18
N ASP A 144 -27.84 -13.94 -11.17
CA ASP A 144 -28.56 -13.29 -12.25
C ASP A 144 -30.06 -13.38 -12.01
N SER A 145 -30.69 -12.22 -11.79
CA SER A 145 -32.12 -12.12 -11.50
C SER A 145 -33.00 -12.69 -12.61
N GLU A 146 -32.52 -12.70 -13.87
CA GLU A 146 -33.25 -13.26 -15.01
C GLU A 146 -33.19 -14.79 -15.05
N VAL A 147 -32.06 -15.38 -14.64
CA VAL A 147 -31.83 -16.84 -14.66
C VAL A 147 -32.39 -17.52 -13.39
N LEU A 148 -32.54 -16.76 -12.31
CA LEU A 148 -33.02 -17.28 -11.03
C LEU A 148 -34.48 -17.71 -11.04
N GLY A 149 -35.31 -17.09 -11.90
CA GLY A 149 -36.75 -17.33 -11.95
C GLY A 149 -37.41 -16.96 -10.62
N GLU A 150 -38.16 -17.89 -10.02
CA GLU A 150 -38.87 -17.68 -8.75
C GLU A 150 -38.00 -17.92 -7.50
N ARG A 151 -36.73 -18.28 -7.67
CA ARG A 151 -35.82 -18.52 -6.53
C ARG A 151 -35.42 -17.21 -5.86
N ASP A 152 -35.42 -17.20 -4.54
CA ASP A 152 -34.95 -16.05 -3.76
C ASP A 152 -33.43 -15.87 -3.88
N GLU A 153 -33.02 -14.66 -4.27
CA GLU A 153 -31.62 -14.27 -4.46
C GLU A 153 -30.81 -14.39 -3.18
N LEU A 154 -31.40 -14.01 -2.04
CA LEU A 154 -30.70 -14.05 -0.76
C LEU A 154 -30.42 -15.49 -0.35
N GLU A 155 -31.39 -16.39 -0.56
CA GLU A 155 -31.21 -17.81 -0.28
C GLU A 155 -30.18 -18.46 -1.20
N VAL A 156 -30.22 -18.17 -2.51
CA VAL A 156 -29.19 -18.68 -3.44
C VAL A 156 -27.80 -18.15 -3.07
N CYS A 157 -27.69 -16.90 -2.63
CA CYS A 157 -26.44 -16.34 -2.13
C CYS A 157 -25.90 -17.15 -0.93
N ARG A 158 -26.73 -17.44 0.07
CA ARG A 158 -26.33 -18.25 1.23
C ARG A 158 -25.88 -19.64 0.81
N GLN A 159 -26.62 -20.30 -0.09
CA GLN A 159 -26.28 -21.63 -0.58
C GLN A 159 -24.97 -21.63 -1.39
N ALA A 160 -24.76 -20.62 -2.23
CA ALA A 160 -23.50 -20.46 -2.98
C ALA A 160 -22.31 -20.29 -2.04
N ILE A 161 -22.45 -19.47 -0.99
CA ILE A 161 -21.42 -19.26 0.04
C ILE A 161 -21.14 -20.57 0.80
N GLN A 162 -22.18 -21.30 1.22
CA GLN A 162 -22.04 -22.61 1.85
C GLN A 162 -21.34 -23.63 0.93
N GLY A 163 -21.61 -23.56 -0.38
CA GLY A 163 -20.93 -24.34 -1.40
C GLY A 163 -19.48 -23.93 -1.68
N GLY A 164 -18.96 -22.90 -1.00
CA GLY A 164 -17.57 -22.46 -1.09
C GLY A 164 -17.31 -21.29 -2.04
N ALA A 165 -18.36 -20.57 -2.49
CA ALA A 165 -18.19 -19.34 -3.25
C ALA A 165 -17.31 -18.34 -2.49
N LYS A 166 -16.35 -17.74 -3.21
CA LYS A 166 -15.44 -16.70 -2.70
C LYS A 166 -15.79 -15.31 -3.20
N VAL A 167 -16.55 -15.25 -4.29
CA VAL A 167 -17.10 -14.01 -4.84
C VAL A 167 -18.55 -14.23 -5.26
N ILE A 168 -19.40 -13.27 -4.91
CA ILE A 168 -20.78 -13.17 -5.36
C ILE A 168 -20.92 -11.90 -6.19
N GLN A 169 -21.47 -12.02 -7.39
CA GLN A 169 -21.82 -10.90 -8.24
C GLN A 169 -23.33 -10.79 -8.39
N LEU A 170 -23.90 -9.62 -8.14
CA LEU A 170 -25.28 -9.31 -8.50
C LEU A 170 -25.34 -8.78 -9.94
N ARG A 171 -26.07 -9.49 -10.79
CA ARG A 171 -26.41 -9.07 -12.15
C ARG A 171 -27.93 -8.94 -12.26
N ASP A 172 -28.41 -7.69 -12.30
CA ASP A 172 -29.83 -7.38 -12.48
C ASP A 172 -29.96 -6.26 -13.52
N LYS A 173 -30.56 -6.58 -14.66
CA LYS A 173 -30.74 -5.65 -15.80
C LYS A 173 -32.17 -5.12 -15.92
N HIS A 174 -33.10 -5.63 -15.10
CA HIS A 174 -34.54 -5.45 -15.34
C HIS A 174 -35.22 -4.64 -14.23
N ARG A 175 -34.77 -4.75 -12.99
CA ARG A 175 -35.37 -4.00 -11.88
C ARG A 175 -34.99 -2.52 -11.93
N ALA A 176 -35.83 -1.70 -11.30
CA ALA A 176 -35.49 -0.30 -11.09
C ALA A 176 -34.29 -0.17 -10.15
N LYS A 177 -33.39 0.80 -10.40
CA LYS A 177 -32.17 1.03 -9.60
C LYS A 177 -32.40 1.04 -8.09
N GLY A 178 -33.51 1.63 -7.62
CA GLY A 178 -33.86 1.63 -6.19
C GLY A 178 -34.07 0.23 -5.61
N GLN A 179 -34.67 -0.68 -6.37
CA GLN A 179 -34.86 -2.07 -5.96
C GLN A 179 -33.53 -2.85 -6.00
N ILE A 180 -32.72 -2.61 -7.04
CA ILE A 180 -31.37 -3.19 -7.15
C ILE A 180 -30.54 -2.77 -5.93
N LEU A 181 -30.59 -1.49 -5.52
CA LEU A 181 -29.85 -1.00 -4.36
C LEU A 181 -30.25 -1.71 -3.06
N VAL A 182 -31.55 -1.91 -2.83
CA VAL A 182 -32.05 -2.61 -1.64
C VAL A 182 -31.49 -4.04 -1.61
N ARG A 183 -31.63 -4.79 -2.71
CA ARG A 183 -31.10 -6.15 -2.84
C ARG A 183 -29.58 -6.20 -2.70
N ALA A 184 -28.86 -5.26 -3.32
CA ALA A 184 -27.41 -5.17 -3.24
C ALA A 184 -26.92 -4.98 -1.79
N ARG A 185 -27.62 -4.19 -0.98
CA ARG A 185 -27.29 -4.02 0.45
C ARG A 185 -27.47 -5.31 1.24
N GLU A 186 -28.59 -6.00 1.04
CA GLU A 186 -28.85 -7.27 1.74
C GLU A 186 -27.85 -8.36 1.35
N LEU A 187 -27.51 -8.47 0.06
CA LEU A 187 -26.46 -9.39 -0.40
C LEU A 187 -25.09 -9.01 0.15
N ARG A 188 -24.78 -7.71 0.21
CA ARG A 188 -23.51 -7.22 0.76
C ARG A 188 -23.33 -7.62 2.21
N GLU A 189 -24.38 -7.48 3.02
CA GLU A 189 -24.37 -7.88 4.44
C GLU A 189 -24.09 -9.37 4.62
N ILE A 190 -24.77 -10.23 3.84
CA ILE A 190 -24.56 -11.69 3.87
C ILE A 190 -23.10 -12.04 3.49
N CYS A 191 -22.59 -11.42 2.43
CA CYS A 191 -21.22 -11.65 1.96
C CYS A 191 -20.18 -11.19 3.00
N ALA A 192 -20.40 -10.04 3.63
CA ALA A 192 -19.51 -9.49 4.66
C ALA A 192 -19.37 -10.42 5.86
N GLN A 193 -20.48 -10.96 6.35
CA GLN A 193 -20.49 -11.92 7.47
C GLN A 193 -19.66 -13.18 7.18
N SER A 194 -19.58 -13.58 5.91
CA SER A 194 -18.90 -14.79 5.46
C SER A 194 -17.50 -14.54 4.87
N LYS A 195 -17.01 -13.28 4.91
CA LYS A 195 -15.76 -12.85 4.28
C LYS A 195 -15.67 -13.22 2.79
N VAL A 196 -16.79 -13.06 2.09
CA VAL A 196 -16.94 -13.27 0.64
C VAL A 196 -17.00 -11.91 -0.04
N LEU A 197 -16.33 -11.75 -1.19
CA LEU A 197 -16.36 -10.49 -1.93
C LEU A 197 -17.72 -10.32 -2.61
N PHE A 198 -18.29 -9.12 -2.49
CA PHE A 198 -19.53 -8.76 -3.19
C PHE A 198 -19.26 -7.77 -4.32
N ILE A 199 -19.69 -8.12 -5.54
CA ILE A 199 -19.49 -7.33 -6.75
C ILE A 199 -20.84 -6.93 -7.34
N VAL A 200 -20.97 -5.68 -7.77
CA VAL A 200 -22.15 -5.22 -8.53
C VAL A 200 -21.80 -5.17 -10.01
N ASN A 201 -22.73 -5.56 -10.87
CA ASN A 201 -22.58 -5.48 -12.32
C ASN A 201 -23.10 -4.13 -12.88
N ASP A 202 -22.36 -3.54 -13.83
CA ASP A 202 -22.67 -2.36 -14.67
C ASP A 202 -22.90 -1.01 -13.93
N TYR A 203 -23.50 -1.03 -12.74
CA TYR A 203 -23.97 0.18 -12.05
C TYR A 203 -23.01 0.67 -10.96
N LEU A 204 -22.11 1.60 -11.34
CA LEU A 204 -21.16 2.23 -10.41
C LEU A 204 -21.85 2.92 -9.22
N ASP A 205 -22.95 3.63 -9.47
CA ASP A 205 -23.73 4.31 -8.45
C ASP A 205 -24.28 3.34 -7.40
N ILE A 206 -24.77 2.18 -7.83
CA ILE A 206 -25.24 1.11 -6.95
C ILE A 206 -24.08 0.47 -6.18
N ALA A 207 -22.95 0.21 -6.85
CA ALA A 207 -21.77 -0.37 -6.21
C ALA A 207 -21.29 0.50 -5.03
N ILE A 208 -21.19 1.82 -5.24
CA ILE A 208 -20.81 2.77 -4.21
C ILE A 208 -21.88 2.82 -3.10
N ALA A 209 -23.16 3.00 -3.45
CA ALA A 209 -24.24 3.20 -2.48
C ALA A 209 -24.58 1.95 -1.65
N SER A 210 -24.21 0.76 -2.11
CA SER A 210 -24.34 -0.51 -1.40
C SER A 210 -23.09 -0.91 -0.60
N GLY A 211 -21.95 -0.24 -0.81
CA GLY A 211 -20.67 -0.62 -0.19
C GLY A 211 -20.10 -1.93 -0.75
N ALA A 212 -20.30 -2.18 -2.05
CA ALA A 212 -19.75 -3.34 -2.73
C ALA A 212 -18.21 -3.33 -2.72
N ASP A 213 -17.61 -4.51 -2.73
CA ASP A 213 -16.14 -4.67 -2.73
C ASP A 213 -15.53 -4.38 -4.11
N GLY A 214 -16.35 -4.38 -5.17
CA GLY A 214 -15.96 -4.03 -6.52
C GLY A 214 -17.13 -3.89 -7.48
N LEU A 215 -16.80 -3.49 -8.71
CA LEU A 215 -17.70 -3.30 -9.83
C LEU A 215 -17.21 -4.18 -10.99
N HIS A 216 -18.12 -4.86 -11.66
CA HIS A 216 -17.84 -5.53 -12.93
C HIS A 216 -18.40 -4.70 -14.07
N LEU A 217 -17.55 -4.44 -15.07
CA LEU A 217 -17.88 -3.69 -16.28
C LEU A 217 -17.60 -4.55 -17.50
N GLY A 218 -18.51 -4.54 -18.46
CA GLY A 218 -18.36 -5.13 -19.77
C GLY A 218 -17.65 -4.20 -20.77
N PRO A 219 -17.29 -4.71 -21.97
CA PRO A 219 -16.55 -3.95 -22.98
C PRO A 219 -17.26 -2.70 -23.54
N GLY A 220 -18.58 -2.58 -23.33
CA GLY A 220 -19.40 -1.45 -23.80
C GLY A 220 -19.78 -0.45 -22.71
N ASP A 221 -19.34 -0.68 -21.47
CA ASP A 221 -19.67 0.20 -20.35
C ASP A 221 -18.71 1.40 -20.29
N LEU A 222 -19.07 2.38 -19.45
CA LEU A 222 -18.29 3.60 -19.27
C LEU A 222 -16.88 3.29 -18.72
N PRO A 223 -15.80 3.86 -19.30
CA PRO A 223 -14.44 3.72 -18.79
C PRO A 223 -14.23 4.29 -17.38
#